data_AF-A0A8X6VM08-F1
#
_entry.id   AF-A0A8X6VM08-F1
#
_cell.length_a   1.000
_cell.length_b   1.000
_cell.length_c   1.000
_cell.angle_alpha   90.00
_cell.angle_beta   90.00
_cell.angle_gamma   90.00
#
_symmetry.space_group_name_H-M   'P 1'
#
loop_
_entity.id
_entity.type
_entity.pdbx_description
1 polymer ?
#
loop_
_entity_poly.entity_id
_entity_poly.type
_entity_poly.pdbx_seq_one_letter_code
_entity_poly.pdbx_strand_id
1 'polypeptide(L)'
;MSQRRRLPNSLRWRAVGWMEMGLSQADAARRLNVSRSVVQRLWDQYQSEDSVSRRPVPGRPRATTPAEDRFLALSARRRRTTTVPQLVADHFQASGRRISATTVRNRLHNAGLYARRPVVCVPLNGRQRRNRLCWAREHVSWTQQQWASVLFTDESRFTMESDSGRLLIWREQRTRYHQSNTVERHSYRGGGILVWAGISLGGHTDLHVFHGGTVTGLRYRDEILDPYVRPYAAAIGNDFILMDDNARSHRARIVEEYLEDHGLERMEWPARSQT
;
A
#
# COMPACT_ATOMS: atom_id res chain seq x y z
N MET A 1 -42.31 -20.22 -28.72
CA MET A 1 -42.02 -20.73 -27.36
C MET A 1 -42.62 -19.76 -26.34
N SER A 2 -43.61 -20.19 -25.57
CA SER A 2 -44.24 -19.36 -24.53
C SER A 2 -43.24 -19.04 -23.42
N GLN A 3 -42.95 -17.76 -23.19
CA GLN A 3 -42.18 -17.30 -22.03
C GLN A 3 -42.96 -17.67 -20.76
N ARG A 4 -42.46 -18.65 -19.99
CA ARG A 4 -42.99 -18.95 -18.66
C ARG A 4 -42.77 -17.75 -17.74
N ARG A 5 -43.78 -16.88 -17.62
CA ARG A 5 -43.77 -15.73 -16.71
C ARG A 5 -43.95 -16.20 -15.28
N ARG A 6 -43.20 -15.57 -14.37
CA ARG A 6 -43.18 -15.89 -12.93
C ARG A 6 -44.42 -15.28 -12.27
N LEU A 7 -45.02 -16.01 -11.32
CA LEU A 7 -46.11 -15.50 -10.50
C LEU A 7 -45.54 -14.58 -9.39
N PRO A 8 -45.88 -13.28 -9.36
CA PRO A 8 -45.44 -12.35 -8.30
C PRO A 8 -45.92 -12.79 -6.92
N ASN A 9 -45.15 -12.47 -5.87
CA ASN A 9 -45.49 -12.85 -4.48
C ASN A 9 -46.89 -12.34 -4.05
N SER A 10 -47.34 -11.19 -4.54
CA SER A 10 -48.70 -10.69 -4.28
C SER A 10 -49.79 -11.64 -4.80
N LEU A 11 -49.62 -12.17 -6.01
CA LEU A 11 -50.55 -13.16 -6.58
C LEU A 11 -50.40 -14.53 -5.91
N ARG A 12 -49.21 -14.87 -5.40
CA ARG A 12 -49.00 -16.09 -4.61
C ARG A 12 -49.74 -16.01 -3.27
N TRP A 13 -49.64 -14.91 -2.52
CA TRP A 13 -50.41 -14.70 -1.30
C TRP A 13 -51.92 -14.68 -1.56
N ARG A 14 -52.36 -14.07 -2.66
CA ARG A 14 -53.77 -14.09 -3.06
C ARG A 14 -54.28 -15.51 -3.35
N ALA A 15 -53.44 -16.37 -3.92
CA ALA A 15 -53.77 -17.78 -4.12
C ALA A 15 -53.91 -18.53 -2.79
N VAL A 16 -52.99 -18.29 -1.85
CA VAL A 16 -53.03 -18.89 -0.51
C VAL A 16 -54.29 -18.45 0.24
N GLY A 17 -54.59 -17.14 0.28
CA GLY A 17 -55.80 -16.64 0.95
C GLY A 17 -57.09 -17.21 0.35
N TRP A 18 -57.16 -17.44 -0.96
CA TRP A 18 -58.31 -18.13 -1.56
C TRP A 18 -58.42 -19.60 -1.13
N MET A 19 -57.29 -20.29 -1.05
CA MET A 19 -57.25 -21.69 -0.61
C MET A 19 -57.64 -21.83 0.88
N GLU A 20 -57.24 -20.89 1.74
CA GLU A 20 -57.66 -20.83 3.16
C GLU A 20 -59.16 -20.57 3.31
N MET A 21 -59.75 -19.77 2.41
CA MET A 21 -61.20 -19.52 2.34
C MET A 21 -62.00 -20.68 1.73
N GLY A 22 -61.37 -21.84 1.48
CA GLY A 22 -62.03 -23.03 0.94
C GLY A 22 -62.29 -23.01 -0.57
N LEU A 23 -61.67 -22.07 -1.32
CA LEU A 23 -61.78 -22.03 -2.78
C LEU A 23 -61.04 -23.22 -3.41
N SER A 24 -61.61 -23.83 -4.45
CA SER A 24 -60.96 -24.99 -5.08
C SER A 24 -59.65 -24.60 -5.79
N GLN A 25 -58.70 -25.54 -5.85
CA GLN A 25 -57.44 -25.33 -6.57
C GLN A 25 -57.65 -24.99 -8.05
N ALA A 26 -58.69 -25.57 -8.68
CA ALA A 26 -59.03 -25.31 -10.06
C ALA A 26 -59.53 -23.86 -10.27
N ASP A 27 -60.28 -23.32 -9.31
CA ASP A 27 -60.76 -21.94 -9.35
C ASP A 27 -59.64 -20.93 -9.13
N ALA A 28 -58.78 -21.17 -8.15
CA ALA A 28 -57.60 -20.36 -7.91
C ALA A 28 -56.66 -20.35 -9.15
N ALA A 29 -56.47 -21.51 -9.78
CA ALA A 29 -55.67 -21.65 -10.99
C ALA A 29 -56.25 -20.88 -12.18
N ARG A 30 -57.58 -20.98 -12.40
CA ARG A 30 -58.30 -20.22 -13.42
C ARG A 30 -58.19 -18.71 -13.20
N ARG A 31 -58.41 -18.23 -11.97
CA ARG A 31 -58.35 -16.80 -11.62
C ARG A 31 -56.96 -16.19 -11.80
N LEU A 32 -55.90 -16.97 -11.62
CA LEU A 32 -54.51 -16.53 -11.80
C LEU A 32 -53.93 -16.81 -13.18
N ASN A 33 -54.70 -17.48 -14.06
CA ASN A 33 -54.23 -17.98 -15.36
C ASN A 33 -52.92 -18.79 -15.25
N VAL A 34 -52.87 -19.71 -14.28
CA VAL A 34 -51.75 -20.64 -14.06
C VAL A 34 -52.25 -22.07 -14.05
N SER A 35 -51.34 -23.05 -14.18
CA SER A 35 -51.73 -24.46 -14.04
C SER A 35 -52.12 -24.79 -12.60
N ARG A 36 -53.04 -25.74 -12.42
CA ARG A 36 -53.41 -26.29 -11.10
C ARG A 36 -52.20 -26.77 -10.29
N SER A 37 -51.20 -27.32 -10.97
CA SER A 37 -49.93 -27.76 -10.38
C SER A 37 -49.06 -26.63 -9.81
N VAL A 38 -49.25 -25.37 -10.24
CA VAL A 38 -48.59 -24.20 -9.62
C VAL A 38 -49.26 -23.86 -8.29
N VAL A 39 -50.61 -23.88 -8.24
CA VAL A 39 -51.38 -23.62 -7.02
C VAL A 39 -51.16 -24.72 -5.99
N GLN A 40 -51.18 -26.01 -6.39
CA GLN A 40 -50.88 -27.12 -5.49
C GLN A 40 -49.49 -26.98 -4.86
N ARG A 41 -48.43 -26.81 -5.67
CA ARG A 41 -47.06 -26.66 -5.14
C ARG A 41 -46.90 -25.45 -4.23
N LEU A 42 -47.64 -24.37 -4.50
CA LEU A 42 -47.64 -23.18 -3.67
C LEU A 42 -48.33 -23.44 -2.33
N TRP A 43 -49.47 -24.15 -2.36
CA TRP A 43 -50.20 -24.54 -1.16
C TRP A 43 -49.38 -25.50 -0.29
N ASP A 44 -48.73 -26.50 -0.88
CA ASP A 44 -47.85 -27.42 -0.17
C ASP A 44 -46.68 -26.67 0.48
N GLN A 45 -46.06 -25.72 -0.26
CA GLN A 45 -45.00 -24.88 0.28
C GLN A 45 -45.50 -24.08 1.49
N TYR A 46 -46.64 -23.41 1.36
CA TYR A 46 -47.24 -22.61 2.42
C TYR A 46 -47.54 -23.45 3.68
N GLN A 47 -48.19 -24.60 3.53
CA GLN A 47 -48.50 -25.50 4.63
C GLN A 47 -47.24 -26.01 5.36
N SER A 48 -46.12 -26.17 4.64
CA SER A 48 -44.85 -26.67 5.21
C SER A 48 -43.95 -25.59 5.82
N GLU A 49 -43.95 -24.37 5.28
CA GLU A 49 -42.95 -23.33 5.58
C GLU A 49 -43.55 -21.99 6.02
N ASP A 50 -44.88 -21.87 6.05
CA ASP A 50 -45.63 -20.60 6.23
C ASP A 50 -45.13 -19.48 5.30
N SER A 51 -44.69 -19.86 4.10
CA SER A 51 -44.04 -18.94 3.17
C SER A 51 -44.39 -19.23 1.72
N VAL A 52 -44.73 -18.17 1.00
CA VAL A 52 -44.88 -18.18 -0.46
C VAL A 52 -43.63 -17.68 -1.17
N SER A 53 -42.58 -17.31 -0.43
CA SER A 53 -41.36 -16.79 -1.02
C SER A 53 -40.61 -17.89 -1.76
N ARG A 54 -39.94 -17.54 -2.86
CA ARG A 54 -39.19 -18.52 -3.62
C ARG A 54 -38.00 -19.01 -2.78
N ARG A 55 -37.85 -20.33 -2.66
CA ARG A 55 -36.63 -20.93 -2.11
C ARG A 55 -35.40 -20.47 -2.89
N PRO A 56 -34.28 -20.11 -2.22
CA PRO A 56 -33.02 -19.86 -2.90
C PRO A 56 -32.67 -21.08 -3.76
N VAL A 57 -32.51 -20.86 -5.07
CA VAL A 57 -32.07 -21.93 -5.96
C VAL A 57 -30.54 -21.92 -5.95
N PRO A 58 -29.87 -23.06 -5.68
CA PRO A 58 -28.43 -23.14 -5.78
C PRO A 58 -27.96 -22.63 -7.14
N GLY A 59 -27.02 -21.69 -7.11
CA GLY A 59 -26.39 -21.19 -8.33
C GLY A 59 -25.52 -22.26 -8.98
N ARG A 60 -24.92 -21.91 -10.12
CA ARG A 60 -23.88 -22.73 -10.74
C ARG A 60 -22.78 -23.04 -9.72
N PRO A 61 -22.34 -24.30 -9.58
CA PRO A 61 -21.23 -24.65 -8.72
C PRO A 61 -19.99 -23.80 -9.01
N ARG A 62 -19.28 -23.42 -7.96
CA ARG A 62 -18.04 -22.64 -8.10
C ARG A 62 -16.97 -23.48 -8.81
N ALA A 63 -16.16 -22.81 -9.61
CA ALA A 63 -14.99 -23.43 -10.23
C ALA A 63 -13.90 -23.80 -9.20
N THR A 64 -13.91 -23.17 -8.03
CA THR A 64 -12.90 -23.37 -6.98
C THR A 64 -13.53 -23.85 -5.67
N THR A 65 -12.76 -24.62 -4.91
CA THR A 65 -13.10 -25.07 -3.55
C THR A 65 -12.65 -24.08 -2.48
N PRO A 66 -13.20 -24.12 -1.25
CA PRO A 66 -12.71 -23.29 -0.15
C PRO A 66 -11.22 -23.49 0.20
N ALA A 67 -10.70 -24.71 0.00
CA ALA A 67 -9.28 -25.01 0.21
C ALA A 67 -8.39 -24.34 -0.85
N GLU A 68 -8.79 -24.39 -2.12
CA GLU A 68 -8.11 -23.69 -3.21
C GLU A 68 -8.14 -22.17 -3.03
N ASP A 69 -9.27 -21.61 -2.60
CA ASP A 69 -9.39 -20.18 -2.29
C ASP A 69 -8.44 -19.77 -1.16
N ARG A 70 -8.31 -20.61 -0.12
CA ARG A 70 -7.37 -20.40 0.98
C ARG A 70 -5.92 -20.49 0.51
N PHE A 71 -5.61 -21.44 -0.37
CA PHE A 71 -4.29 -21.56 -0.99
C PHE A 71 -3.91 -20.26 -1.73
N LEU A 72 -4.80 -19.75 -2.59
CA LEU A 72 -4.57 -18.50 -3.33
C LEU A 72 -4.31 -17.32 -2.38
N ALA A 73 -5.14 -17.17 -1.34
CA ALA A 73 -4.99 -16.08 -0.38
C ALA A 73 -3.69 -16.19 0.44
N LEU A 74 -3.30 -17.40 0.87
CA LEU A 74 -2.06 -17.62 1.60
C LEU A 74 -0.83 -17.40 0.72
N SER A 75 -0.85 -17.88 -0.52
CA SER A 75 0.23 -17.64 -1.50
C SER A 75 0.44 -16.15 -1.74
N ALA A 76 -0.64 -15.39 -1.93
CA ALA A 76 -0.57 -13.93 -2.07
C ALA A 76 -0.09 -13.21 -0.79
N ARG A 77 -0.42 -13.69 0.41
CA ARG A 77 0.07 -13.11 1.67
C ARG A 77 1.55 -13.39 1.93
N ARG A 78 2.01 -14.60 1.59
CA ARG A 78 3.41 -15.02 1.73
C ARG A 78 4.31 -14.32 0.72
N ARG A 79 3.87 -14.26 -0.54
CA ARG A 79 4.57 -13.61 -1.65
C ARG A 79 3.73 -12.48 -2.20
N ARG A 80 3.78 -11.33 -1.53
CA ARG A 80 2.90 -10.19 -1.84
C ARG A 80 3.11 -9.60 -3.23
N THR A 81 4.27 -9.79 -3.84
CA THR A 81 4.62 -9.33 -5.18
C THR A 81 4.18 -10.28 -6.30
N THR A 82 3.60 -11.45 -5.99
CA THR A 82 3.23 -12.44 -7.00
C THR A 82 2.13 -11.90 -7.92
N THR A 83 2.36 -12.01 -9.22
CA THR A 83 1.42 -11.56 -10.25
C THR A 83 0.25 -12.54 -10.40
N VAL A 84 -0.89 -12.08 -10.94
CA VAL A 84 -2.04 -12.96 -11.19
C VAL A 84 -1.69 -14.14 -12.09
N PRO A 85 -0.95 -13.99 -13.21
CA PRO A 85 -0.55 -15.13 -14.04
C PRO A 85 0.25 -16.18 -13.26
N GLN A 86 1.13 -15.74 -12.37
CA GLN A 86 1.92 -16.67 -11.56
C GLN A 86 1.07 -17.40 -10.51
N LEU A 87 0.09 -16.72 -9.89
CA LEU A 87 -0.88 -17.40 -9.02
C LEU A 87 -1.76 -18.40 -9.78
N VAL A 88 -2.11 -18.12 -11.04
CA VAL A 88 -2.84 -19.07 -11.90
C VAL A 88 -1.99 -20.31 -12.16
N ALA A 89 -0.69 -20.13 -12.48
CA ALA A 89 0.24 -21.22 -12.69
C ALA A 89 0.44 -22.06 -11.40
N ASP A 90 0.71 -21.40 -10.28
CA ASP A 90 0.88 -22.05 -8.97
C ASP A 90 -0.36 -22.86 -8.58
N HIS A 91 -1.56 -22.30 -8.79
CA HIS A 91 -2.82 -23.00 -8.54
C HIS A 91 -2.98 -24.23 -9.43
N PHE A 92 -2.67 -24.12 -10.72
CA PHE A 92 -2.76 -25.25 -11.65
C PHE A 92 -1.81 -26.38 -11.23
N GLN A 93 -0.58 -26.06 -10.84
CA GLN A 93 0.38 -27.05 -10.34
C GLN A 93 -0.11 -27.75 -9.06
N ALA A 94 -0.74 -27.01 -8.13
CA ALA A 94 -1.19 -27.56 -6.86
C ALA A 94 -2.51 -28.36 -6.95
N SER A 95 -3.43 -27.97 -7.83
CA SER A 95 -4.80 -28.53 -7.89
C SER A 95 -5.10 -29.34 -9.15
N GLY A 96 -4.26 -29.25 -10.18
CA GLY A 96 -4.55 -29.78 -11.51
C GLY A 96 -5.67 -29.04 -12.26
N ARG A 97 -6.27 -28.00 -11.67
CA ARG A 97 -7.44 -27.30 -12.22
C ARG A 97 -7.08 -25.96 -12.83
N ARG A 98 -7.48 -25.76 -14.09
CA ARG A 98 -7.32 -24.48 -14.78
C ARG A 98 -8.40 -23.50 -14.32
N ILE A 99 -7.95 -22.32 -13.88
CA ILE A 99 -8.82 -21.21 -13.51
C ILE A 99 -8.37 -19.94 -14.24
N SER A 100 -9.31 -19.04 -14.50
CA SER A 100 -9.00 -17.76 -15.15
C SER A 100 -8.33 -16.78 -14.19
N ALA A 101 -7.58 -15.82 -14.75
CA ALA A 101 -7.03 -14.69 -13.99
C ALA A 101 -8.13 -13.88 -13.27
N THR A 102 -9.30 -13.75 -13.88
CA THR A 102 -10.47 -13.09 -13.28
C THR A 102 -10.97 -13.86 -12.05
N THR A 103 -11.00 -15.19 -12.13
CA THR A 103 -11.35 -16.05 -10.98
C THR A 103 -10.40 -15.79 -9.82
N VAL A 104 -9.08 -15.82 -10.06
CA VAL A 104 -8.07 -15.55 -9.03
C VAL A 104 -8.27 -14.17 -8.41
N ARG A 105 -8.43 -13.12 -9.22
CA ARG A 105 -8.65 -11.75 -8.71
C ARG A 105 -9.91 -11.67 -7.84
N ASN A 106 -11.00 -12.29 -8.26
CA ASN A 106 -12.23 -12.33 -7.46
C ASN A 106 -12.02 -13.07 -6.13
N ARG A 107 -11.22 -14.16 -6.10
CA ARG A 107 -10.89 -14.85 -4.84
C ARG A 107 -10.03 -14.01 -3.92
N LEU A 108 -9.05 -13.30 -4.45
CA LEU A 108 -8.23 -12.38 -3.67
C LEU A 108 -9.08 -11.23 -3.09
N HIS A 109 -9.97 -10.64 -3.90
CA HIS A 109 -10.89 -9.60 -3.42
C HIS A 109 -11.84 -10.10 -2.31
N ASN A 110 -12.41 -11.30 -2.47
CA ASN A 110 -13.23 -11.93 -1.44
C ASN A 110 -12.44 -12.20 -0.14
N ALA A 111 -11.13 -12.42 -0.25
CA ALA A 111 -10.22 -12.56 0.89
C ALA A 111 -9.72 -11.21 1.44
N GLY A 112 -10.21 -10.07 0.92
CA GLY A 112 -9.84 -8.72 1.33
C GLY A 112 -8.50 -8.22 0.78
N LEU A 113 -7.89 -8.93 -0.18
CA LEU A 113 -6.59 -8.61 -0.75
C LEU A 113 -6.75 -7.81 -2.04
N TYR A 114 -6.08 -6.67 -2.13
CA TYR A 114 -6.11 -5.79 -3.29
C TYR A 114 -4.70 -5.44 -3.75
N ALA A 115 -4.51 -5.40 -5.06
CA ALA A 115 -3.26 -4.91 -5.64
C ALA A 115 -3.11 -3.40 -5.37
N ARG A 116 -2.03 -3.01 -4.70
CA ARG A 116 -1.72 -1.61 -4.35
C ARG A 116 -0.23 -1.36 -4.47
N ARG A 117 0.16 -0.10 -4.69
CA ARG A 117 1.57 0.29 -4.60
C ARG A 117 2.05 0.17 -3.15
N PRO A 118 3.20 -0.49 -2.89
CA PRO A 118 3.82 -0.48 -1.58
C PRO A 118 4.25 0.93 -1.22
N VAL A 119 4.33 1.22 0.08
CA VAL A 119 5.01 2.44 0.54
C VAL A 119 6.50 2.17 0.51
N VAL A 120 7.26 3.11 -0.04
CA VAL A 120 8.71 3.10 0.12
C VAL A 120 9.00 3.67 1.49
N CYS A 121 9.57 2.86 2.38
CA CYS A 121 10.09 3.36 3.65
C CYS A 121 11.17 2.43 4.16
N VAL A 122 12.12 3.01 4.88
CA VAL A 122 13.18 2.26 5.54
C VAL A 122 12.61 1.64 6.83
N PRO A 123 12.63 0.31 7.01
CA PRO A 123 12.15 -0.30 8.24
C PRO A 123 13.04 0.14 9.42
N LEU A 124 12.38 0.59 10.49
CA LEU A 124 13.02 1.08 11.71
C LEU A 124 12.95 0.03 12.83
N ASN A 125 14.09 -0.22 13.48
CA ASN A 125 14.15 -1.00 14.71
C ASN A 125 13.68 -0.19 15.94
N GLY A 126 13.47 -0.87 17.07
CA GLY A 126 12.96 -0.22 18.28
C GLY A 126 13.85 0.91 18.81
N ARG A 127 15.17 0.79 18.70
CA ARG A 127 16.13 1.83 19.12
C ARG A 127 16.01 3.07 18.22
N GLN A 128 15.99 2.88 16.90
CA GLN A 128 15.84 3.97 15.93
C GLN A 128 14.53 4.74 16.15
N ARG A 129 13.42 4.04 16.43
CA ARG A 129 12.14 4.68 16.73
C ARG A 129 12.22 5.56 17.98
N ARG A 130 12.87 5.08 19.05
CA ARG A 130 13.05 5.86 20.28
C ARG A 130 13.92 7.10 20.04
N ASN A 131 15.06 6.94 19.37
CA ASN A 131 15.96 8.06 19.08
C ASN A 131 15.26 9.13 18.23
N ARG A 132 14.53 8.72 17.18
CA ARG A 132 13.74 9.65 16.35
C ARG A 132 12.65 10.37 17.14
N LEU A 133 11.97 9.67 18.04
CA LEU A 133 10.94 10.29 18.89
C LEU A 133 11.54 11.27 19.90
N CYS A 134 12.71 10.96 20.47
CA CYS A 134 13.43 11.84 21.38
C CYS A 134 13.83 13.13 20.68
N TRP A 135 14.52 12.99 19.55
CA TRP A 135 14.92 14.12 18.71
C TRP A 135 13.72 14.99 18.31
N ALA A 136 12.63 14.37 17.85
CA ALA A 136 11.43 15.12 17.47
C ALA A 136 10.81 15.88 18.65
N ARG A 137 10.86 15.34 19.86
CA ARG A 137 10.35 16.03 21.06
C ARG A 137 11.24 17.19 21.49
N GLU A 138 12.55 17.07 21.33
CA GLU A 138 13.52 18.14 21.63
C GLU A 138 13.34 19.32 20.67
N HIS A 139 12.98 19.05 19.41
CA HIS A 139 12.89 20.07 18.36
C HIS A 139 11.45 20.51 18.05
N VAL A 140 10.42 19.93 18.71
CA VAL A 140 9.00 20.27 18.43
C VAL A 140 8.67 21.72 18.78
N SER A 141 9.34 22.28 19.79
CA SER A 141 9.11 23.64 20.28
C SER A 141 10.04 24.67 19.64
N TRP A 142 10.89 24.25 18.68
CA TRP A 142 11.77 25.18 17.98
C TRP A 142 10.96 26.19 17.16
N THR A 143 11.36 27.44 17.27
CA THR A 143 10.78 28.56 16.54
C THR A 143 11.23 28.57 15.07
N GLN A 144 10.50 29.29 14.23
CA GLN A 144 10.88 29.48 12.83
C GLN A 144 12.27 30.12 12.68
N GLN A 145 12.67 31.02 13.60
CA GLN A 145 13.99 31.65 13.58
C GLN A 145 15.10 30.63 13.89
N GLN A 146 14.89 29.71 14.84
CA GLN A 146 15.83 28.63 15.10
C GLN A 146 15.95 27.68 13.91
N TRP A 147 14.84 27.39 13.22
CA TRP A 147 14.90 26.62 11.97
C TRP A 147 15.55 27.39 10.81
N ALA A 148 15.52 28.72 10.83
CA ALA A 148 16.11 29.54 9.79
C ALA A 148 17.64 29.51 9.78
N SER A 149 18.26 29.19 10.91
CA SER A 149 19.71 29.07 11.01
C SER A 149 20.26 27.69 10.64
N VAL A 150 19.38 26.72 10.34
CA VAL A 150 19.76 25.36 9.96
C VAL A 150 19.91 25.24 8.45
N LEU A 151 21.09 24.81 7.98
CA LEU A 151 21.31 24.41 6.60
C LEU A 151 21.13 22.90 6.47
N PHE A 152 20.04 22.49 5.83
CA PHE A 152 19.75 21.10 5.49
C PHE A 152 20.49 20.69 4.24
N THR A 153 21.30 19.65 4.33
CA THR A 153 22.13 19.16 3.22
C THR A 153 21.88 17.68 2.97
N ASP A 154 21.93 17.27 1.70
CA ASP A 154 21.81 15.87 1.31
C ASP A 154 22.47 15.64 -0.07
N GLU A 155 22.84 14.38 -0.34
CA GLU A 155 23.29 13.95 -1.65
C GLU A 155 22.20 13.14 -2.36
N SER A 156 21.79 13.61 -3.54
CA SER A 156 20.85 12.89 -4.40
C SER A 156 21.53 12.31 -5.63
N ARG A 157 21.21 11.05 -5.97
CA ARG A 157 21.72 10.39 -7.17
C ARG A 157 20.67 10.39 -8.27
N PHE A 158 21.00 11.02 -9.39
CA PHE A 158 20.16 11.04 -10.59
C PHE A 158 20.65 9.99 -11.59
N THR A 159 19.77 9.08 -12.00
CA THR A 159 20.06 8.00 -12.97
C THR A 159 19.20 8.16 -14.22
N MET A 160 19.75 7.83 -15.39
CA MET A 160 19.01 7.86 -16.66
C MET A 160 18.00 6.69 -16.79
N GLU A 161 18.21 5.61 -16.02
CA GLU A 161 17.26 4.51 -15.95
C GLU A 161 16.09 4.87 -15.03
N SER A 162 14.88 4.86 -15.57
CA SER A 162 13.66 5.01 -14.77
C SER A 162 13.35 3.69 -14.06
N ASP A 163 13.30 3.70 -12.72
CA ASP A 163 12.63 2.62 -11.99
C ASP A 163 11.16 2.65 -12.40
N SER A 164 10.71 1.61 -13.12
CA SER A 164 9.39 1.55 -13.75
C SER A 164 8.23 1.86 -12.78
N GLY A 165 8.43 1.75 -11.46
CA GLY A 165 7.42 2.09 -10.46
C GLY A 165 6.15 1.21 -10.56
N ARG A 166 6.23 0.14 -11.34
CA ARG A 166 5.13 -0.78 -11.67
C ARG A 166 4.94 -1.88 -10.63
N LEU A 167 5.70 -1.86 -9.54
CA LEU A 167 5.56 -2.84 -8.47
C LEU A 167 4.21 -2.67 -7.75
N LEU A 168 3.39 -3.71 -7.81
CA LEU A 168 2.17 -3.83 -7.02
C LEU A 168 2.31 -5.00 -6.05
N ILE A 169 1.74 -4.82 -4.86
CA ILE A 169 1.65 -5.86 -3.84
C ILE A 169 0.19 -6.16 -3.52
N TRP A 170 -0.12 -7.42 -3.21
CA TRP A 170 -1.39 -7.81 -2.62
C TRP A 170 -1.39 -7.48 -1.13
N ARG A 171 -2.28 -6.58 -0.72
CA ARG A 171 -2.44 -6.23 0.69
C ARG A 171 -3.89 -6.02 1.10
N GLU A 172 -4.13 -6.22 2.38
CA GLU A 172 -5.36 -5.88 3.06
C GLU A 172 -5.60 -4.36 3.06
N GLN A 173 -6.86 -3.95 3.21
CA GLN A 173 -7.18 -2.54 3.43
C GLN A 173 -6.61 -2.05 4.78
N ARG A 174 -6.24 -0.77 4.85
CA ARG A 174 -5.73 -0.10 6.06
C ARG A 174 -4.42 -0.65 6.64
N THR A 175 -3.74 -1.59 5.98
CA THR A 175 -2.42 -2.10 6.41
C THR A 175 -1.25 -1.45 5.65
N ARG A 176 -1.43 -0.21 5.18
CA ARG A 176 -0.49 0.50 4.29
C ARG A 176 0.95 0.53 4.82
N TYR A 177 1.13 0.79 6.12
CA TYR A 177 2.42 0.95 6.78
C TYR A 177 2.87 -0.30 7.55
N HIS A 178 2.19 -1.43 7.35
CA HIS A 178 2.67 -2.70 7.91
C HIS A 178 4.00 -3.09 7.26
N GLN A 179 4.98 -3.54 8.02
CA GLN A 179 6.34 -3.81 7.53
C GLN A 179 6.38 -4.79 6.34
N SER A 180 5.46 -5.75 6.29
CA SER A 180 5.35 -6.67 5.15
C SER A 180 4.87 -6.02 3.84
N ASN A 181 4.33 -4.80 3.91
CA ASN A 181 3.72 -4.06 2.80
C ASN A 181 4.56 -2.86 2.35
N THR A 182 5.75 -2.71 2.93
CA THR A 182 6.69 -1.63 2.66
C THR A 182 7.88 -2.18 1.89
N VAL A 183 8.43 -1.37 0.98
CA VAL A 183 9.62 -1.72 0.22
C VAL A 183 10.72 -0.76 0.60
N GLU A 184 11.90 -1.27 0.91
CA GLU A 184 13.10 -0.45 1.05
C GLU A 184 13.64 -0.20 -0.36
N ARG A 185 13.76 1.07 -0.76
CA ARG A 185 14.50 1.40 -1.99
C ARG A 185 15.96 1.60 -1.61
N HIS A 186 16.81 0.70 -2.08
CA HIS A 186 18.25 0.92 -2.16
C HIS A 186 18.58 1.23 -3.61
N SER A 187 18.42 2.49 -4.02
CA SER A 187 18.79 2.94 -5.37
C SER A 187 20.29 3.21 -5.43
N TYR A 188 21.11 2.16 -5.41
CA TYR A 188 22.56 2.28 -5.62
C TYR A 188 23.09 1.31 -6.69
N ARG A 189 22.22 0.71 -7.51
CA ARG A 189 22.64 -0.13 -8.62
C ARG A 189 22.49 0.64 -9.93
N GLY A 190 23.59 1.25 -10.41
CA GLY A 190 23.64 1.90 -11.72
C GLY A 190 24.62 3.08 -11.83
N GLY A 191 24.95 3.44 -13.08
CA GLY A 191 25.57 4.71 -13.42
C GLY A 191 24.61 5.87 -13.14
N GLY A 192 25.11 6.96 -12.57
CA GLY A 192 24.32 8.13 -12.21
C GLY A 192 25.21 9.25 -11.69
N ILE A 193 24.69 10.47 -11.76
CA ILE A 193 25.37 11.67 -11.27
C ILE A 193 24.94 11.87 -9.82
N LEU A 194 25.91 12.04 -8.92
CA LEU A 194 25.64 12.38 -7.53
C LEU A 194 25.71 13.90 -7.39
N VAL A 195 24.66 14.50 -6.86
CA VAL A 195 24.54 15.95 -6.70
C VAL A 195 24.34 16.24 -5.23
N TRP A 196 25.06 17.21 -4.70
CA TRP A 196 24.89 17.75 -3.37
C TRP A 196 24.23 19.11 -3.43
N ALA A 197 23.41 19.41 -2.43
CA ALA A 197 22.79 20.71 -2.25
C ALA A 197 22.52 21.00 -0.78
N GLY A 198 22.57 22.28 -0.41
CA GLY A 198 22.10 22.79 0.88
C GLY A 198 20.88 23.71 0.71
N ILE A 199 19.92 23.60 1.62
CA ILE A 199 18.74 24.48 1.69
C ILE A 199 18.47 24.91 3.13
N SER A 200 18.14 26.17 3.33
CA SER A 200 17.66 26.74 4.59
C SER A 200 16.38 27.54 4.33
N LEU A 201 15.78 28.11 5.38
CA LEU A 201 14.66 29.03 5.20
C LEU A 201 15.07 30.31 4.45
N GLY A 202 16.32 30.74 4.62
CA GLY A 202 16.85 31.99 4.05
C GLY A 202 17.36 31.87 2.62
N GLY A 203 17.53 30.65 2.09
CA GLY A 203 18.01 30.43 0.74
C GLY A 203 18.54 29.03 0.50
N HIS A 204 19.39 28.87 -0.50
CA HIS A 204 20.01 27.59 -0.85
C HIS A 204 21.44 27.81 -1.35
N THR A 205 22.23 26.73 -1.37
CA THR A 205 23.53 26.71 -2.05
C THR A 205 23.35 26.48 -3.55
N ASP A 206 24.42 26.67 -4.31
CA ASP A 206 24.49 26.09 -5.65
C ASP A 206 24.52 24.55 -5.57
N LEU A 207 24.13 23.91 -6.67
CA LEU A 207 24.20 22.45 -6.80
C LEU A 207 25.64 22.03 -7.11
N HIS A 208 26.23 21.21 -6.25
CA HIS A 208 27.54 20.62 -6.52
C HIS A 208 27.40 19.26 -7.19
N VAL A 209 28.05 19.07 -8.33
CA VAL A 209 28.03 17.80 -9.07
C VAL A 209 29.33 17.04 -8.82
N PHE A 210 29.22 15.88 -8.17
CA PHE A 210 30.37 15.00 -8.01
C PHE A 210 30.68 14.26 -9.31
N HIS A 211 31.81 14.61 -9.92
CA HIS A 211 32.32 13.94 -11.11
C HIS A 211 33.02 12.62 -10.76
N GLY A 212 32.23 11.55 -10.68
CA GLY A 212 32.73 10.19 -10.48
C GLY A 212 33.33 9.92 -9.09
N GLY A 213 33.65 8.64 -8.83
CA GLY A 213 34.21 8.19 -7.56
C GLY A 213 33.22 8.13 -6.40
N THR A 214 33.73 7.75 -5.22
CA THR A 214 32.98 7.77 -3.95
C THR A 214 33.25 9.10 -3.24
N VAL A 215 32.26 9.64 -2.52
CA VAL A 215 32.45 10.80 -1.64
C VAL A 215 33.17 10.31 -0.39
N THR A 216 34.44 10.67 -0.24
CA THR A 216 35.24 10.41 0.96
C THR A 216 35.17 11.62 1.89
N GLY A 217 35.56 11.48 3.17
CA GLY A 217 35.61 12.63 4.08
C GLY A 217 36.51 13.77 3.58
N LEU A 218 37.63 13.44 2.94
CA LEU A 218 38.52 14.44 2.31
C LEU A 218 37.80 15.21 1.20
N ARG A 219 37.13 14.49 0.29
CA ARG A 219 36.35 15.13 -0.79
C ARG A 219 35.19 15.93 -0.25
N TYR A 220 34.51 15.45 0.78
CA TYR A 220 33.43 16.18 1.43
C TYR A 220 33.94 17.50 2.02
N ARG A 221 35.09 17.47 2.72
CA ARG A 221 35.73 18.69 3.21
C ARG A 221 36.07 19.67 2.07
N ASP A 222 36.82 19.19 1.06
CA ASP A 222 37.42 20.05 0.03
C ASP A 222 36.42 20.52 -1.03
N GLU A 223 35.44 19.69 -1.39
CA GLU A 223 34.46 19.99 -2.42
C GLU A 223 33.14 20.52 -1.86
N ILE A 224 32.82 20.27 -0.58
CA ILE A 224 31.52 20.67 0.01
C ILE A 224 31.70 21.67 1.16
N LEU A 225 32.43 21.30 2.21
CA LEU A 225 32.46 22.11 3.43
C LEU A 225 33.16 23.46 3.21
N ASP A 226 34.35 23.45 2.63
CA ASP A 226 35.12 24.68 2.41
C ASP A 226 34.53 25.62 1.36
N PRO A 227 34.08 25.15 0.18
CA PRO A 227 33.54 26.06 -0.84
C PRO A 227 32.08 26.47 -0.63
N TYR A 228 31.24 25.68 0.06
CA TYR A 228 29.81 25.98 0.20
C TYR A 228 29.39 26.21 1.64
N VAL A 229 29.63 25.26 2.54
CA VAL A 229 29.10 25.32 3.91
C VAL A 229 29.73 26.46 4.71
N ARG A 230 31.05 26.61 4.66
CA ARG A 230 31.76 27.66 5.41
C ARG A 230 31.37 29.08 4.97
N PRO A 231 31.33 29.43 3.67
CA PRO A 231 30.82 30.73 3.24
C PRO A 231 29.36 30.96 3.63
N TYR A 232 28.53 29.93 3.56
CA TYR A 232 27.13 30.02 3.95
C TYR A 232 26.96 30.26 5.46
N ALA A 233 27.75 29.56 6.28
CA ALA A 233 27.81 29.75 7.72
C ALA A 233 28.24 31.18 8.07
N ALA A 234 29.25 31.72 7.37
CA ALA A 234 29.69 33.10 7.57
C ALA A 234 28.60 34.14 7.26
N ALA A 235 27.70 33.85 6.31
CA ALA A 235 26.57 34.72 5.98
C ALA A 235 25.44 34.67 7.03
N ILE A 236 25.22 33.51 7.66
CA ILE A 236 24.21 33.35 8.74
C ILE A 236 24.73 33.86 10.08
N GLY A 237 26.02 33.64 10.37
CA GLY A 237 26.66 34.03 11.63
C GLY A 237 26.64 32.92 12.68
N ASN A 238 26.81 33.31 13.94
CA ASN A 238 27.12 32.39 15.05
C ASN A 238 26.01 31.38 15.39
N ASP A 239 24.76 31.63 14.97
CA ASP A 239 23.63 30.73 15.21
C ASP A 239 23.51 29.62 14.14
N PHE A 240 24.44 29.58 13.18
CA PHE A 240 24.45 28.61 12.08
C PHE A 240 24.58 27.17 12.59
N ILE A 241 23.73 26.29 12.06
CA ILE A 241 23.77 24.87 12.34
C ILE A 241 23.78 24.09 11.01
N LEU A 242 24.78 23.24 10.82
CA LEU A 242 24.82 22.28 9.72
C LEU A 242 23.96 21.06 10.04
N MET A 243 23.03 20.71 9.15
CA MET A 243 22.36 19.41 9.16
C MET A 243 22.84 18.59 7.96
N ASP A 244 23.49 17.46 8.28
CA ASP A 244 23.84 16.39 7.35
C ASP A 244 23.36 15.03 7.88
N ASP A 245 23.39 14.01 7.03
CA ASP A 245 23.10 12.65 7.49
C ASP A 245 24.34 12.00 8.16
N ASN A 246 24.13 10.83 8.78
CA ASN A 246 25.22 10.10 9.44
C ASN A 246 26.06 9.24 8.47
N ALA A 247 26.24 9.67 7.21
CA ALA A 247 27.11 8.96 6.27
C ALA A 247 28.55 8.89 6.78
N ARG A 248 29.27 7.86 6.35
CA ARG A 248 30.66 7.62 6.80
C ARG A 248 31.61 8.74 6.40
N SER A 249 31.36 9.43 5.29
CA SER A 249 32.10 10.62 4.85
C SER A 249 31.93 11.77 5.83
N HIS A 250 30.70 12.02 6.27
CA HIS A 250 30.34 13.14 7.16
C HIS A 250 30.84 12.93 8.60
N ARG A 251 31.01 11.68 9.00
CA ARG A 251 31.53 11.28 10.31
C ARG A 251 33.02 10.87 10.26
N ALA A 252 33.73 11.23 9.19
CA ALA A 252 35.16 10.98 9.09
C ALA A 252 35.93 11.94 10.00
N ARG A 253 37.02 11.47 10.61
CA ARG A 253 37.84 12.29 11.51
C ARG A 253 38.25 13.65 10.92
N ILE A 254 38.63 13.68 9.65
CA ILE A 254 39.03 14.89 8.93
C ILE A 254 37.88 15.92 8.78
N VAL A 255 36.63 15.45 8.79
CA VAL A 255 35.44 16.30 8.74
C VAL A 255 35.13 16.83 10.14
N GLU A 256 35.18 15.97 11.16
CA GLU A 256 35.01 16.41 12.56
C GLU A 256 36.03 17.48 12.94
N GLU A 257 37.33 17.23 12.67
CA GLU A 257 38.42 18.18 12.93
C GLU A 257 38.17 19.51 12.17
N TYR A 258 37.70 19.46 10.92
CA TYR A 258 37.40 20.67 10.15
C TYR A 258 36.24 21.48 10.74
N LEU A 259 35.16 20.82 11.18
CA LEU A 259 34.02 21.49 11.80
C LEU A 259 34.42 22.16 13.12
N GLU A 260 35.22 21.47 13.94
CA GLU A 260 35.76 22.00 15.19
C GLU A 260 36.68 23.21 14.95
N ASP A 261 37.63 23.10 14.01
CA ASP A 261 38.59 24.16 13.68
C ASP A 261 37.91 25.45 13.17
N HIS A 262 36.74 25.31 12.54
CA HIS A 262 35.96 26.43 11.99
C HIS A 262 34.77 26.84 12.87
N GLY A 263 34.60 26.22 14.04
CA GLY A 263 33.50 26.51 14.96
C GLY A 263 32.11 26.26 14.37
N LEU A 264 31.99 25.29 13.46
CA LEU A 264 30.73 24.94 12.80
C LEU A 264 29.94 23.95 13.66
N GLU A 265 28.82 24.38 14.21
CA GLU A 265 27.92 23.49 14.95
C GLU A 265 27.19 22.55 13.99
N ARG A 266 27.09 21.27 14.38
CA ARG A 266 26.37 20.26 13.62
C ARG A 266 25.21 19.72 14.44
N MET A 267 24.04 19.65 13.80
CA MET A 267 22.84 19.07 14.36
C MET A 267 23.01 17.55 14.52
N GLU A 268 22.71 17.04 15.71
CA GLU A 268 22.54 15.60 15.91
C GLU A 268 21.36 15.09 15.07
N TRP A 269 21.59 14.09 14.22
CA TRP A 269 20.56 13.57 13.33
C TRP A 269 20.26 12.09 13.60
N PRO A 270 19.00 11.69 13.81
CA PRO A 270 18.69 10.29 14.07
C PRO A 270 18.86 9.43 12.82
N ALA A 271 19.48 8.26 12.95
CA ALA A 271 19.71 7.34 11.83
C ALA A 271 18.43 6.90 11.09
N ARG A 272 18.53 6.73 9.77
CA ARG A 272 17.42 6.33 8.87
C ARG A 272 16.21 7.26 8.98
N SER A 273 16.46 8.57 9.02
CA SER A 273 15.43 9.61 9.13
C SER A 273 15.23 10.43 7.86
N GLN A 274 15.71 9.94 6.72
CA GLN A 274 15.35 10.47 5.40
C GLN A 274 13.82 10.39 5.21
N THR A 275 13.23 11.47 4.71
CA THR A 275 11.79 11.61 4.41
C THR A 275 11.40 10.87 3.14
#